data_AF-A0A6H1ZR85-F1
#
_entry.id   AF-A0A6H1ZR85-F1
#
_cell.length_a   1.000
_cell.length_b   1.000
_cell.length_c   1.000
_cell.angle_alpha   90.00
_cell.angle_beta   90.00
_cell.angle_gamma   90.00
#
_symmetry.space_group_name_H-M   'P 1'
#
loop_
_entity.id
_entity.type
_entity.pdbx_description
1 polymer ?
#
loop_
_entity_poly.entity_id
_entity_poly.type
_entity_poly.pdbx_seq_one_letter_code
_entity_poly.pdbx_strand_id
1 'polypeptide(L)'
;MKITCKKHNVDFEALDGCPQCVAERMGRVRPEQREMEEGLNSEGLTLVVSEEKEATDYERMAEESTFLNEPETAIALRPGEDMEVHDYFEEARKLLEYAEARVIKTIDDAKLATDDLSIISRLKKAMEAKRKEALSPHEAQVKAIRDTYNYLMTPVLEAERITKEKQMAFLREQERIRREQEEINRKRMEAAQAEMKLKGELSEDVNLVEVVEAPVKVMSDFGSSGLVDHWKVEVVDMSLLPDEYKIPDMVMLNSIAKKYHDAKKIAGVRFYNEPYLATRSKQ
;
A
#
# COMPACT_ATOMS: atom_id res chain seq x y z
N MET A 1 30.03 26.38 -5.18
CA MET A 1 29.43 27.20 -4.10
C MET A 1 28.90 26.26 -3.04
N LYS A 2 29.34 26.39 -1.78
CA LYS A 2 28.76 25.64 -0.67
C LYS A 2 27.47 26.34 -0.23
N ILE A 3 26.40 25.56 -0.06
CA ILE A 3 25.09 26.04 0.37
C ILE A 3 24.73 25.31 1.66
N THR A 4 24.28 26.05 2.66
CA THR A 4 23.81 25.52 3.94
C THR A 4 22.33 25.17 3.84
N CYS A 5 21.96 23.92 4.12
CA CYS A 5 20.55 23.52 4.21
C CYS A 5 19.90 24.16 5.45
N LYS A 6 18.88 25.00 5.29
CA LYS A 6 18.18 25.62 6.43
C LYS A 6 17.50 24.62 7.37
N LYS A 7 17.09 23.45 6.85
CA LYS A 7 16.32 22.46 7.60
C LYS A 7 17.20 21.58 8.49
N HIS A 8 18.37 21.19 7.98
CA HIS A 8 19.28 20.25 8.66
C HIS A 8 20.60 20.89 9.10
N ASN A 9 20.82 22.17 8.77
CA ASN A 9 22.03 22.94 9.06
C ASN A 9 23.34 22.26 8.62
N VAL A 10 23.31 21.61 7.44
CA VAL A 10 24.46 20.92 6.83
C VAL A 10 24.87 21.65 5.56
N ASP A 11 26.16 21.89 5.39
CA ASP A 11 26.74 22.42 4.15
C ASP A 11 26.88 21.32 3.09
N PHE A 12 26.44 21.60 1.87
CA PHE A 12 26.53 20.69 0.73
C PHE A 12 26.88 21.45 -0.56
N GLU A 13 27.31 20.72 -1.59
CA GLU A 13 27.55 21.31 -2.91
C GLU A 13 26.24 21.49 -3.66
N ALA A 14 26.05 22.65 -4.28
CA ALA A 14 24.77 23.04 -4.91
C ALA A 14 24.20 22.02 -5.91
N LEU A 15 25.05 21.18 -6.52
CA LEU A 15 24.66 20.19 -7.52
C LEU A 15 24.01 18.94 -6.92
N ASP A 16 24.39 18.53 -5.71
CA ASP A 16 23.98 17.24 -5.14
C ASP A 16 22.72 17.33 -4.28
N GLY A 17 22.34 18.54 -3.86
CA GLY A 17 21.26 18.73 -2.89
C GLY A 17 21.63 18.26 -1.48
N CYS A 18 20.84 18.62 -0.48
CA CYS A 18 21.09 18.18 0.90
C CYS A 18 20.76 16.68 1.04
N PRO A 19 21.71 15.82 1.47
CA PRO A 19 21.50 14.38 1.54
C PRO A 19 20.29 13.97 2.41
N GLN A 20 20.06 14.65 3.54
CA GLN A 20 18.88 14.38 4.38
C GLN A 20 17.57 14.81 3.72
N CYS A 21 17.52 15.94 3.01
CA CYS A 21 16.33 16.33 2.26
C CYS A 21 16.02 15.36 1.12
N VAL A 22 17.05 14.86 0.43
CA VAL A 22 16.90 13.86 -0.64
C VAL A 22 16.40 12.54 -0.06
N ALA A 23 16.97 12.08 1.06
CA ALA A 23 16.52 10.88 1.76
C ALA A 23 15.09 11.01 2.30
N GLU A 24 14.71 12.15 2.86
CA GLU A 24 13.32 12.41 3.30
C GLU A 24 12.33 12.48 2.13
N ARG A 25 12.77 12.96 0.95
CA ARG A 25 11.96 12.98 -0.26
C ARG A 25 11.77 11.59 -0.84
N MET A 26 12.80 10.74 -0.79
CA MET A 26 12.74 9.35 -1.26
C MET A 26 12.04 8.41 -0.25
N GLY A 27 12.13 8.71 1.05
CA GLY A 27 11.52 7.91 2.13
C GLY A 27 10.03 8.17 2.35
N ARG A 28 9.44 9.22 1.75
CA ARG A 28 7.99 9.39 1.69
C ARG A 28 7.41 8.50 0.60
N VAL A 29 7.39 7.19 0.86
CA VAL A 29 6.54 6.25 0.11
C VAL A 29 5.11 6.79 0.25
N ARG A 30 4.46 7.09 -0.89
CA ARG A 30 3.07 7.56 -0.85
C ARG A 30 2.24 6.45 -0.17
N PRO A 31 1.29 6.78 0.72
CA PRO A 31 0.45 5.77 1.38
C PRO A 31 -0.16 4.77 0.40
N GLU A 32 -0.52 5.23 -0.81
CA GLU A 32 -1.05 4.44 -1.92
C GLU A 32 -0.10 3.34 -2.44
N GLN A 33 1.23 3.54 -2.36
CA GLN A 33 2.21 2.52 -2.75
C GLN A 33 2.36 1.43 -1.69
N ARG A 34 2.08 1.73 -0.41
CA ARG A 34 2.15 0.76 0.68
C ARG A 34 1.03 -0.28 0.60
N GLU A 35 -0.15 0.13 0.11
CA GLU A 35 -1.28 -0.79 -0.09
C GLU A 35 -1.06 -1.76 -1.27
N MET A 36 -0.29 -1.36 -2.29
CA MET A 36 0.12 -2.26 -3.39
C MET A 36 1.09 -3.35 -2.94
N GLU A 37 2.01 -3.06 -1.99
CA GLU A 37 2.96 -4.06 -1.48
C GLU A 37 2.28 -5.14 -0.61
N GLU A 38 1.18 -4.81 0.09
CA GLU A 38 0.45 -5.79 0.92
C GLU A 38 -0.52 -6.67 0.12
N GLY A 39 -1.04 -6.20 -1.02
CA GLY A 39 -2.00 -6.95 -1.85
C GLY A 39 -1.41 -8.10 -2.69
N LEU A 40 -0.12 -8.04 -3.04
CA LEU A 40 0.51 -9.00 -3.96
C LEU A 40 0.85 -10.37 -3.34
N ASN A 41 0.70 -10.55 -2.03
CA ASN A 41 1.11 -11.79 -1.34
C ASN A 41 -0.04 -12.81 -1.11
N SER A 42 -1.25 -12.59 -1.62
CA SER A 42 -2.41 -13.42 -1.24
C SER A 42 -3.09 -14.26 -2.33
N GLU A 43 -2.82 -14.05 -3.61
CA GLU A 43 -3.48 -14.83 -4.67
C GLU A 43 -2.46 -15.50 -5.60
N GLY A 44 -2.40 -16.84 -5.51
CA GLY A 44 -1.54 -17.69 -6.32
C GLY A 44 -1.83 -17.53 -7.81
N LEU A 45 -0.89 -16.90 -8.50
CA LEU A 45 -0.89 -16.73 -9.95
C LEU A 45 -0.67 -18.10 -10.63
N THR A 46 -1.75 -18.80 -10.98
CA THR A 46 -1.68 -19.98 -11.87
C THR A 46 -1.47 -19.52 -13.30
N LEU A 47 -0.23 -19.67 -13.78
CA LEU A 47 0.19 -19.36 -15.14
C LEU A 47 -0.35 -20.43 -16.10
N VAL A 48 -1.39 -20.10 -16.87
CA VAL A 48 -1.90 -20.93 -17.95
C VAL A 48 -1.03 -20.68 -19.19
N VAL A 49 -0.17 -21.63 -19.52
CA VAL A 49 0.63 -21.59 -20.75
C VAL A 49 -0.24 -22.11 -21.89
N SER A 50 -0.69 -21.21 -22.76
CA SER A 50 -1.31 -21.58 -24.04
C SER A 50 -0.24 -21.68 -25.12
N GLU A 51 -0.03 -22.90 -25.62
CA GLU A 51 0.80 -23.19 -26.79
C GLU A 51 0.03 -22.84 -28.08
N GLU A 52 0.47 -21.82 -28.82
CA GLU A 52 0.07 -21.64 -30.21
C GLU A 52 1.33 -21.70 -31.10
N LYS A 53 1.35 -22.72 -31.95
CA LYS A 53 2.34 -22.94 -33.01
C LYS A 53 1.84 -22.27 -34.27
N GLU A 54 2.49 -21.19 -34.69
CA GLU A 54 2.55 -20.82 -36.11
C GLU A 54 3.99 -20.44 -36.46
N ALA A 55 4.65 -21.34 -37.19
CA ALA A 55 5.98 -21.17 -37.74
C ALA A 55 5.85 -20.54 -39.14
N THR A 56 6.38 -19.32 -39.31
CA THR A 56 6.56 -18.70 -40.63
C THR A 56 7.93 -18.04 -40.73
N ASP A 57 8.82 -18.67 -41.50
CA ASP A 57 9.86 -18.12 -42.41
C ASP A 57 10.76 -16.93 -42.01
N TYR A 58 10.80 -16.52 -40.74
CA TYR A 58 11.77 -15.56 -40.20
C TYR A 58 13.03 -16.23 -39.62
N GLU A 59 13.28 -17.50 -39.91
CA GLU A 59 14.32 -18.33 -39.28
C GLU A 59 15.74 -18.23 -39.89
N ARG A 60 15.99 -17.44 -40.94
CA ARG A 60 17.33 -17.37 -41.58
C ARG A 60 18.09 -16.05 -41.46
N MET A 61 17.60 -15.07 -40.71
CA MET A 61 18.36 -13.83 -40.42
C MET A 61 18.70 -13.64 -38.93
N ALA A 62 18.47 -14.66 -38.10
CA ALA A 62 18.71 -14.61 -36.64
C ALA A 62 19.98 -15.34 -36.18
N GLU A 63 20.83 -15.85 -37.09
CA GLU A 63 22.04 -16.62 -36.70
C GLU A 63 23.24 -15.75 -36.30
N GLU A 64 23.15 -14.41 -36.36
CA GLU A 64 24.26 -13.50 -36.03
C GLU A 64 23.89 -12.41 -35.02
N SER A 65 22.79 -12.60 -34.29
CA SER A 65 22.29 -11.61 -33.33
C SER A 65 22.13 -12.23 -31.95
N THR A 66 22.84 -11.62 -31.01
CA THR A 66 22.72 -11.79 -29.55
C THR A 66 23.15 -13.16 -29.04
N PHE A 67 24.44 -13.25 -28.74
CA PHE A 67 24.94 -13.93 -27.55
C PHE A 67 24.18 -13.36 -26.35
N LEU A 68 22.95 -13.84 -26.13
CA LEU A 68 22.24 -13.67 -24.89
C LEU A 68 23.14 -14.38 -23.89
N ASN A 69 23.92 -13.60 -23.14
CA ASN A 69 24.51 -14.09 -21.90
C ASN A 69 23.32 -14.64 -21.11
N GLU A 70 23.12 -15.96 -21.16
CA GLU A 70 22.28 -16.64 -20.21
C GLU A 70 22.75 -16.09 -18.87
N PRO A 71 21.91 -15.33 -18.15
CA PRO A 71 22.35 -14.85 -16.86
C PRO A 71 22.70 -16.13 -16.11
N GLU A 72 23.93 -16.26 -15.63
CA GLU A 72 24.43 -17.43 -14.90
C GLU A 72 23.53 -17.59 -13.66
N THR A 73 22.35 -18.19 -13.85
CA THR A 73 21.20 -17.98 -12.97
C THR A 73 21.02 -19.20 -12.13
N ALA A 74 21.03 -18.91 -10.83
CA ALA A 74 20.89 -19.84 -9.75
C ALA A 74 22.02 -20.87 -9.72
N ILE A 75 23.10 -20.51 -9.00
CA ILE A 75 23.74 -21.50 -8.14
C ILE A 75 22.62 -22.01 -7.22
N ALA A 76 21.94 -23.07 -7.64
CA ALA A 76 21.01 -23.79 -6.81
C ALA A 76 21.87 -24.43 -5.73
N LEU A 77 22.08 -23.71 -4.62
CA LEU A 77 22.78 -24.22 -3.46
C LEU A 77 21.97 -25.43 -2.99
N ARG A 78 22.40 -26.64 -3.38
CA ARG A 78 21.74 -27.84 -2.88
C ARG A 78 22.08 -27.92 -1.40
N PRO A 79 21.10 -28.21 -0.53
CA PRO A 79 21.37 -28.43 0.88
C PRO A 79 22.51 -29.45 1.05
N GLY A 80 23.63 -29.01 1.61
CA GLY A 80 24.81 -29.85 1.86
C GLY A 80 25.98 -29.72 0.89
N GLU A 81 25.92 -28.90 -0.16
CA GLU A 81 27.08 -28.65 -1.05
C GLU A 81 28.07 -27.61 -0.50
N ASP A 82 27.61 -26.72 0.39
CA ASP A 82 28.48 -25.75 1.05
C ASP A 82 29.22 -26.41 2.21
N MET A 83 30.51 -26.72 1.99
CA MET A 83 31.38 -27.36 2.97
C MET A 83 31.49 -26.55 4.26
N GLU A 84 31.51 -25.21 4.20
CA GLU A 84 31.63 -24.37 5.39
C GLU A 84 30.36 -24.43 6.26
N VAL A 85 29.18 -24.46 5.62
CA VAL A 85 27.91 -24.62 6.33
C VAL A 85 27.80 -26.01 6.96
N HIS A 86 28.34 -27.04 6.29
CA HIS A 86 28.42 -28.38 6.86
C HIS A 86 29.32 -28.42 8.11
N ASP A 87 30.48 -27.77 8.05
CA ASP A 87 31.39 -27.67 9.21
C ASP A 87 30.72 -26.96 10.38
N TYR A 88 30.00 -25.86 10.15
CA TYR A 88 29.23 -25.18 11.20
C TYR A 88 28.12 -26.05 11.80
N PHE A 89 27.46 -26.87 10.98
CA PHE A 89 26.44 -27.81 11.46
C PHE A 89 27.05 -28.89 12.37
N GLU A 90 28.19 -29.45 11.97
CA GLU A 90 28.92 -30.43 12.78
C GLU A 90 29.44 -29.83 14.11
N GLU A 91 29.95 -28.60 14.08
CA GLU A 91 30.32 -27.85 15.30
C GLU A 91 29.11 -27.58 16.20
N ALA A 92 27.99 -27.14 15.63
CA ALA A 92 26.76 -26.89 16.37
C ALA A 92 26.23 -28.18 17.04
N ARG A 93 26.32 -29.32 16.34
CA ARG A 93 25.94 -30.63 16.89
C ARG A 93 26.81 -31.02 18.08
N LYS A 94 28.13 -30.85 17.98
CA LYS A 94 29.05 -31.13 19.10
C LYS A 94 28.77 -30.23 20.30
N LEU A 95 28.52 -28.94 20.07
CA LEU A 95 28.16 -28.00 21.15
C LEU A 95 26.82 -28.35 21.79
N LEU A 96 25.85 -28.84 21.01
CA LEU A 96 24.56 -29.31 21.52
C LEU A 96 24.74 -30.53 22.44
N GLU A 97 25.44 -31.57 21.97
CA GLU A 97 25.74 -32.77 22.77
C GLU A 97 26.49 -32.40 24.06
N TYR A 98 27.45 -31.48 23.97
CA TYR A 98 28.18 -30.96 25.12
C TYR A 98 27.28 -30.22 26.12
N ALA A 99 26.38 -29.39 25.62
CA ALA A 99 25.44 -28.64 26.45
C ALA A 99 24.42 -29.57 27.15
N GLU A 100 23.94 -30.62 26.45
CA GLU A 100 23.01 -31.62 26.99
C GLU A 100 23.65 -32.45 28.12
N ALA A 101 24.93 -32.80 27.99
CA ALA A 101 25.64 -33.59 28.99
C ALA A 101 26.05 -32.78 30.23
N ARG A 102 26.04 -31.45 30.16
CA ARG A 102 26.59 -30.58 31.20
C ARG A 102 25.65 -30.42 32.40
N VAL A 103 26.21 -30.54 33.61
CA VAL A 103 25.52 -30.26 34.88
C VAL A 103 26.27 -29.15 35.64
N ILE A 104 25.59 -28.05 35.94
CA ILE A 104 26.16 -26.89 36.65
C ILE A 104 25.80 -27.01 38.13
N LYS A 105 26.79 -27.18 39.02
CA LYS A 105 26.55 -27.31 40.48
C LYS A 105 27.24 -26.21 41.29
N THR A 106 28.31 -25.64 40.75
CA THR A 106 29.14 -24.65 41.43
C THR A 106 29.22 -23.34 40.65
N ILE A 107 29.74 -22.29 41.30
CA ILE A 107 29.95 -20.98 40.67
C ILE A 107 31.03 -21.05 39.58
N ASP A 108 32.05 -21.90 39.74
CA ASP A 108 33.08 -22.06 38.72
C ASP A 108 32.55 -22.79 37.48
N ASP A 109 31.64 -23.76 37.65
CA ASP A 109 30.92 -24.37 36.51
C ASP A 109 30.11 -23.32 35.72
N ALA A 110 29.53 -22.34 36.41
CA ALA A 110 28.78 -21.25 35.78
C ALA A 110 29.67 -20.31 34.94
N LYS A 111 30.92 -20.09 35.36
CA LYS A 111 31.90 -19.32 34.56
C LYS A 111 32.23 -20.05 33.26
N LEU A 112 32.53 -21.34 33.33
CA LEU A 112 32.79 -22.16 32.14
C LEU A 112 31.57 -22.20 31.21
N ALA A 113 30.35 -22.30 31.77
CA ALA A 113 29.12 -22.20 30.98
C ALA A 113 28.97 -20.86 30.25
N THR A 114 29.44 -19.76 30.85
CA THR A 114 29.43 -18.44 30.23
C THR A 114 30.40 -18.35 29.04
N ASP A 115 31.57 -18.98 29.17
CA ASP A 115 32.53 -19.08 28.07
C ASP A 115 31.95 -19.86 26.89
N ASP A 116 31.29 -20.99 27.15
CA ASP A 116 30.66 -21.79 26.09
C ASP A 116 29.47 -21.09 25.44
N LEU A 117 28.66 -20.35 26.21
CA LEU A 117 27.62 -19.49 25.64
C LEU A 117 28.22 -18.44 24.69
N SER A 118 29.42 -17.94 25.00
CA SER A 118 30.13 -17.01 24.12
C SER A 118 30.58 -17.68 22.83
N ILE A 119 31.01 -18.94 22.87
CA ILE A 119 31.37 -19.75 21.69
C ILE A 119 30.12 -20.00 20.83
N ILE A 120 29.02 -20.48 21.44
CA ILE A 120 27.73 -20.72 20.75
C ILE A 120 27.24 -19.44 20.06
N SER A 121 27.34 -18.29 20.75
CA SER A 121 26.95 -16.99 20.20
C SER A 121 27.79 -16.58 18.98
N ARG A 122 29.10 -16.86 18.99
CA ARG A 122 29.99 -16.62 17.83
C ARG A 122 29.63 -17.51 16.65
N LEU A 123 29.43 -18.81 16.87
CA LEU A 123 29.03 -19.76 15.83
C LEU A 123 27.69 -19.35 15.19
N LYS A 124 26.69 -19.00 16.02
CA LYS A 124 25.40 -18.48 15.55
C LYS A 124 25.58 -17.28 14.62
N LYS A 125 26.41 -16.30 15.00
CA LYS A 125 26.68 -15.11 14.18
C LYS A 125 27.36 -15.47 12.86
N ALA A 126 28.27 -16.44 12.85
CA ALA A 126 28.92 -16.91 11.63
C ALA A 126 27.92 -17.55 10.65
N MET A 127 27.05 -18.43 11.16
CA MET A 127 25.97 -19.03 10.36
C MET A 127 25.00 -17.98 9.80
N GLU A 128 24.61 -16.99 10.61
CA GLU A 128 23.76 -15.88 10.15
C GLU A 128 24.47 -15.01 9.10
N ALA A 129 25.78 -14.78 9.22
CA ALA A 129 26.56 -14.04 8.24
C ALA A 129 26.58 -14.77 6.89
N LYS A 130 26.83 -16.09 6.88
CA LYS A 130 26.77 -16.91 5.66
C LYS A 130 25.38 -16.96 5.04
N ARG A 131 24.34 -17.09 5.85
CA ARG A 131 22.96 -16.99 5.37
C ARG A 131 22.72 -15.66 4.66
N LYS A 132 23.17 -14.54 5.23
CA LYS A 132 23.03 -13.20 4.61
C LYS A 132 23.87 -13.07 3.35
N GLU A 133 25.09 -13.59 3.33
CA GLU A 133 25.97 -13.61 2.15
C GLU A 133 25.29 -14.35 0.99
N ALA A 134 24.72 -15.53 1.26
CA ALA A 134 24.00 -16.33 0.27
C ALA A 134 22.69 -15.68 -0.20
N LEU A 135 21.95 -15.00 0.68
CA LEU A 135 20.66 -14.36 0.35
C LEU A 135 20.81 -12.98 -0.29
N SER A 136 21.89 -12.24 -0.01
CA SER A 136 22.15 -10.89 -0.53
C SER A 136 21.96 -10.74 -2.06
N PRO A 137 22.53 -11.61 -2.92
CA PRO A 137 22.32 -11.50 -4.37
C PRO A 137 20.85 -11.70 -4.76
N HIS A 138 20.11 -12.59 -4.10
CA HIS A 138 18.70 -12.81 -4.37
C HIS A 138 17.83 -11.64 -3.90
N GLU A 139 18.11 -11.08 -2.73
CA GLU A 139 17.43 -9.87 -2.25
C GLU A 139 17.66 -8.70 -3.21
N ALA A 140 18.89 -8.55 -3.73
CA ALA A 140 19.22 -7.55 -4.74
C ALA A 140 18.47 -7.77 -6.06
N GLN A 141 18.36 -9.02 -6.53
CA GLN A 141 17.57 -9.37 -7.72
C GLN A 141 16.08 -9.10 -7.52
N VAL A 142 15.49 -9.55 -6.41
CA VAL A 142 14.07 -9.30 -6.07
C VAL A 142 13.80 -7.81 -6.01
N LYS A 143 14.70 -7.03 -5.40
CA LYS A 143 14.61 -5.57 -5.37
C LYS A 143 14.67 -4.98 -6.78
N ALA A 144 15.64 -5.39 -7.61
CA ALA A 144 15.79 -4.90 -8.98
C ALA A 144 14.55 -5.18 -9.84
N ILE A 145 13.97 -6.38 -9.70
CA ILE A 145 12.71 -6.76 -10.35
C ILE A 145 11.59 -5.83 -9.88
N ARG A 146 11.40 -5.67 -8.56
CA ARG A 146 10.37 -4.78 -8.00
C ARG A 146 10.53 -3.34 -8.49
N ASP A 147 11.74 -2.80 -8.45
CA ASP A 147 12.05 -1.44 -8.89
C ASP A 147 11.73 -1.25 -10.38
N THR A 148 12.04 -2.27 -11.21
CA THR A 148 11.73 -2.28 -12.64
C THR A 148 10.22 -2.29 -12.89
N TYR A 149 9.46 -3.17 -12.21
CA TYR A 149 8.01 -3.20 -12.36
C TYR A 149 7.34 -1.91 -11.84
N ASN A 150 7.82 -1.36 -10.73
CA ASN A 150 7.34 -0.06 -10.22
C ASN A 150 7.57 1.06 -11.24
N TYR A 151 8.74 1.08 -11.88
CA TYR A 151 9.05 2.02 -12.95
C TYR A 151 8.11 1.84 -14.15
N LEU A 152 7.94 0.59 -14.63
CA LEU A 152 7.08 0.27 -15.78
C LEU A 152 5.59 0.54 -15.49
N MET A 153 5.13 0.35 -14.26
CA MET A 153 3.75 0.60 -13.83
C MET A 153 3.44 2.07 -13.59
N THR A 154 4.44 2.93 -13.38
CA THR A 154 4.26 4.36 -13.11
C THR A 154 3.30 5.07 -14.08
N PRO A 155 3.44 4.96 -15.42
CA PRO A 155 2.51 5.61 -16.35
C PRO A 155 1.07 5.05 -16.26
N VAL A 156 0.90 3.76 -15.96
CA VAL A 156 -0.42 3.14 -15.80
C VAL A 156 -1.11 3.67 -14.56
N LEU A 157 -0.40 3.72 -13.43
CA LEU A 157 -0.91 4.27 -12.17
C LEU A 157 -1.26 5.76 -12.30
N GLU A 158 -0.46 6.53 -13.04
CA GLU A 158 -0.74 7.95 -13.29
C GLU A 158 -1.98 8.13 -14.20
N ALA A 159 -2.12 7.30 -15.24
CA ALA A 159 -3.32 7.30 -16.08
C ALA A 159 -4.58 6.94 -15.27
N GLU A 160 -4.49 5.96 -14.37
CA GLU A 160 -5.57 5.59 -13.47
C GLU A 160 -5.95 6.76 -12.54
N ARG A 161 -4.96 7.38 -11.89
CA ARG A 161 -5.16 8.54 -11.00
C ARG A 161 -5.88 9.69 -11.72
N ILE A 162 -5.38 10.10 -12.89
CA ILE A 162 -5.98 11.17 -13.69
C ILE A 162 -7.41 10.82 -14.09
N THR A 163 -7.67 9.56 -14.49
CA THR A 163 -9.00 9.12 -14.90
C THR A 163 -9.98 9.13 -13.73
N LYS A 164 -9.58 8.63 -12.56
CA LYS A 164 -10.36 8.68 -11.32
C LYS A 164 -10.68 10.12 -10.91
N GLU A 165 -9.70 11.03 -10.98
CA GLU A 165 -9.91 12.45 -10.68
C GLU A 165 -10.93 13.10 -11.62
N LYS A 166 -10.85 12.85 -12.93
CA LYS A 166 -11.81 13.36 -13.91
C LYS A 166 -13.22 12.81 -13.65
N GLN A 167 -13.33 11.52 -13.34
CA GLN A 167 -14.62 10.90 -13.02
C GLN A 167 -15.22 11.47 -11.73
N MET A 168 -14.40 11.68 -10.69
CA MET A 168 -14.82 12.35 -9.46
C MET A 168 -15.27 13.80 -9.71
N ALA A 169 -14.55 14.55 -10.54
CA ALA A 169 -14.94 15.91 -10.92
C ALA A 169 -16.28 15.94 -11.65
N PHE A 170 -16.50 15.01 -12.59
CA PHE A 170 -17.77 14.86 -13.28
C PHE A 170 -18.92 14.54 -12.30
N LEU A 171 -18.74 13.60 -11.38
CA LEU A 171 -19.76 13.24 -10.40
C LEU A 171 -20.11 14.41 -9.46
N ARG A 172 -19.11 15.20 -9.05
CA ARG A 172 -19.33 16.43 -8.26
C ARG A 172 -20.14 17.46 -9.03
N GLU A 173 -19.88 17.59 -10.34
CA GLU A 173 -20.63 18.50 -11.20
C GLU A 173 -22.08 18.05 -11.42
N GLN A 174 -22.31 16.75 -11.63
CA GLN A 174 -23.66 16.19 -11.70
C GLN A 174 -24.44 16.42 -10.40
N GLU A 175 -23.79 16.24 -9.25
CA GLU A 175 -24.37 16.51 -7.94
C GLU A 175 -24.70 18.00 -7.75
N ARG A 176 -23.84 18.91 -8.23
CA ARG A 176 -24.08 20.35 -8.21
C ARG A 176 -25.33 20.71 -9.02
N ILE A 177 -25.42 20.20 -10.24
CA ILE A 177 -26.58 20.42 -11.14
C ILE A 177 -27.86 19.90 -10.48
N ARG A 178 -27.82 18.68 -9.90
CA ARG A 178 -28.96 18.09 -9.20
C ARG A 178 -29.46 18.98 -8.05
N ARG A 179 -28.55 19.45 -7.19
CA ARG A 179 -28.91 20.34 -6.06
C ARG A 179 -29.51 21.66 -6.52
N GLU A 180 -28.99 22.23 -7.61
CA GLU A 180 -29.52 23.47 -8.18
C GLU A 180 -30.94 23.27 -8.74
N GLN A 181 -31.20 22.14 -9.42
CA GLN A 181 -32.54 21.79 -9.88
C GLN A 181 -33.52 21.57 -8.72
N GLU A 182 -33.10 20.86 -7.68
CA GLU A 182 -33.89 20.65 -6.46
C GLU A 182 -34.22 21.98 -5.75
N GLU A 183 -33.24 22.90 -5.65
CA GLU A 183 -33.46 24.21 -5.03
C GLU A 183 -34.43 25.08 -5.85
N ILE A 184 -34.32 25.06 -7.18
CA ILE A 184 -35.27 25.75 -8.08
C ILE A 184 -36.67 25.19 -7.89
N ASN A 185 -36.82 23.86 -7.87
CA ASN A 185 -38.11 23.20 -7.66
C ASN A 185 -38.69 23.53 -6.28
N ARG A 186 -37.86 23.54 -5.22
CA ARG A 186 -38.28 23.94 -3.87
C ARG A 186 -38.81 25.38 -3.86
N LYS A 187 -38.07 26.33 -4.44
CA LYS A 187 -38.49 27.74 -4.52
C LYS A 187 -39.78 27.93 -5.32
N ARG A 188 -39.96 27.18 -6.42
CA ARG A 188 -41.20 27.21 -7.23
C ARG A 188 -42.40 26.69 -6.45
N MET A 189 -42.23 25.59 -5.71
CA MET A 189 -43.30 25.06 -4.85
C MET A 189 -43.66 26.02 -3.71
N GLU A 190 -42.66 26.62 -3.05
CA GLU A 190 -42.88 27.60 -1.99
C GLU A 190 -43.63 28.84 -2.51
N ALA A 191 -43.25 29.35 -3.69
CA ALA A 191 -43.93 30.46 -4.34
C ALA A 191 -45.39 30.12 -4.68
N ALA A 192 -45.64 28.95 -5.29
CA ALA A 192 -46.98 28.50 -5.63
C ALA A 192 -47.87 28.31 -4.39
N GLN A 193 -47.32 27.78 -3.29
CA GLN A 193 -48.03 27.66 -2.02
C GLN A 193 -48.35 29.04 -1.41
N ALA A 194 -47.45 30.01 -1.52
CA ALA A 194 -47.70 31.37 -1.05
C ALA A 194 -48.79 32.06 -1.87
N GLU A 195 -48.79 31.87 -3.19
CA GLU A 195 -49.84 32.41 -4.08
C GLU A 195 -51.21 31.77 -3.81
N MET A 196 -51.26 30.45 -3.60
CA MET A 196 -52.50 29.75 -3.23
C MET A 196 -53.09 30.30 -1.92
N LYS A 197 -52.24 30.56 -0.92
CA LYS A 197 -52.67 31.13 0.37
C LYS A 197 -53.21 32.56 0.24
N LEU A 198 -52.71 33.34 -0.72
CA LEU A 198 -53.14 34.73 -0.94
C LEU A 198 -54.37 34.84 -1.83
N LYS A 199 -54.44 34.08 -2.92
CA LYS A 199 -55.50 34.20 -3.94
C LYS A 199 -56.66 33.22 -3.76
N GLY A 200 -56.50 32.14 -3.02
CA GLY A 200 -57.54 31.14 -2.77
C GLY A 200 -57.80 30.15 -3.93
N GLU A 201 -57.20 30.38 -5.10
CA GLU A 201 -57.26 29.49 -6.26
C GLU A 201 -55.85 29.31 -6.85
N LEU A 202 -55.49 28.08 -7.24
CA LEU A 202 -54.25 27.80 -7.98
C LEU A 202 -54.45 28.30 -9.42
N SER A 203 -53.81 29.40 -9.79
CA SER A 203 -54.04 30.00 -11.12
C SER A 203 -53.19 29.36 -12.22
N GLU A 204 -52.11 28.63 -11.91
CA GLU A 204 -51.20 28.05 -12.91
C GLU A 204 -50.57 26.74 -12.42
N ASP A 205 -50.52 25.73 -13.30
CA ASP A 205 -49.79 24.47 -13.05
C ASP A 205 -48.29 24.76 -12.92
N VAL A 206 -47.71 24.41 -11.77
CA VAL A 206 -46.29 24.61 -11.51
C VAL A 206 -45.50 23.66 -12.41
N ASN A 207 -44.92 24.22 -13.48
CA ASN A 207 -44.01 23.47 -14.34
C ASN A 207 -42.70 23.18 -13.57
N LEU A 208 -42.62 22.00 -12.96
CA LEU A 208 -41.44 21.52 -12.24
C LEU A 208 -40.36 21.13 -13.24
N VAL A 209 -39.12 21.54 -12.98
CA VAL A 209 -37.98 21.09 -13.80
C VAL A 209 -37.71 19.63 -13.46
N GLU A 210 -37.61 18.77 -14.47
CA GLU A 210 -37.22 17.37 -14.26
C GLU A 210 -35.81 17.30 -13.65
N VAL A 211 -35.71 16.71 -12.45
CA VAL A 211 -34.43 16.53 -11.76
C VAL A 211 -33.72 15.34 -12.40
N VAL A 212 -32.54 15.57 -12.96
CA VAL A 212 -31.73 14.49 -13.53
C VAL A 212 -31.10 13.70 -12.37
N GLU A 213 -31.51 12.43 -12.21
CA GLU A 213 -30.91 11.57 -11.19
C GLU A 213 -29.45 11.25 -11.52
N ALA A 214 -28.53 11.66 -10.64
CA ALA A 214 -27.12 11.35 -10.81
C ALA A 214 -26.90 9.82 -10.67
N PRO A 215 -26.22 9.16 -11.62
CA PRO A 215 -26.00 7.72 -11.57
C PRO A 215 -25.07 7.37 -10.40
N VAL A 216 -25.58 6.60 -9.43
CA VAL A 216 -24.81 6.14 -8.26
C VAL A 216 -23.74 5.11 -8.65
N LYS A 217 -24.03 4.30 -9.66
CA LYS A 217 -23.17 3.23 -10.15
C LYS A 217 -23.22 3.19 -11.67
N VAL A 218 -22.06 3.19 -12.31
CA VAL A 218 -21.91 3.04 -13.76
C VAL A 218 -21.38 1.64 -14.04
N MET A 219 -22.11 0.88 -14.85
CA MET A 219 -21.69 -0.43 -15.34
C MET A 219 -21.25 -0.32 -16.80
N SER A 220 -20.14 -0.98 -17.13
CA SER A 220 -19.64 -1.15 -18.49
C SER A 220 -19.43 -2.64 -18.78
N ASP A 221 -19.11 -2.97 -20.02
CA ASP A 221 -18.83 -4.36 -20.42
C ASP A 221 -17.63 -4.96 -19.67
N PHE A 222 -16.68 -4.12 -19.26
CA PHE A 222 -15.43 -4.51 -18.61
C PHE A 222 -15.47 -4.45 -17.07
N GLY A 223 -16.51 -3.87 -16.48
CA GLY A 223 -16.61 -3.76 -15.03
C GLY A 223 -17.66 -2.79 -14.53
N SER A 224 -17.55 -2.42 -13.25
CA SER A 224 -18.40 -1.39 -12.66
C SER A 224 -17.58 -0.40 -11.84
N SER A 225 -18.03 0.85 -11.85
CA SER A 225 -17.48 1.93 -11.03
C SER A 225 -18.58 2.59 -10.22
N GLY A 226 -18.27 2.96 -8.98
CA GLY A 226 -19.21 3.63 -8.08
C GLY A 226 -18.49 4.30 -6.92
N LEU A 227 -19.16 5.28 -6.32
CA LEU A 227 -18.67 5.91 -5.09
C LEU A 227 -18.85 4.94 -3.93
N VAL A 228 -17.79 4.75 -3.16
CA VAL A 228 -17.80 4.00 -1.91
C VAL A 228 -17.45 4.96 -0.78
N ASP A 229 -18.22 4.88 0.29
CA ASP A 229 -17.99 5.69 1.47
C ASP A 229 -16.72 5.23 2.19
N HIS A 230 -15.80 6.17 2.41
CA HIS A 230 -14.59 5.93 3.20
C HIS A 230 -14.64 6.80 4.44
N TRP A 231 -15.11 6.21 5.53
CA TRP A 231 -15.21 6.87 6.82
C TRP A 231 -13.83 6.99 7.47
N LYS A 232 -13.37 8.23 7.63
CA LYS A 232 -12.13 8.57 8.32
C LYS A 232 -12.42 9.20 9.67
N VAL A 233 -11.44 9.09 10.55
CA VAL A 233 -11.48 9.60 11.91
C VAL A 233 -10.40 10.65 12.09
N GLU A 234 -10.78 11.83 12.59
CA GLU A 234 -9.87 12.87 13.04
C GLU A 234 -10.10 13.14 14.53
N VAL A 235 -9.04 13.02 15.33
CA VAL A 235 -9.08 13.35 16.76
C VAL A 235 -8.84 14.85 16.90
N VAL A 236 -9.90 15.60 17.24
CA VAL A 236 -9.87 17.06 17.39
C VAL A 236 -9.36 17.45 18.78
N ASP A 237 -9.71 16.69 19.82
CA ASP A 237 -9.27 16.96 21.20
C ASP A 237 -9.02 15.65 21.95
N MET A 238 -7.76 15.42 22.32
CA MET A 238 -7.32 14.23 23.07
C MET A 238 -7.82 14.24 24.53
N SER A 239 -8.13 15.41 25.10
CA SER A 239 -8.54 15.55 26.49
C SER A 239 -9.96 15.04 26.73
N LEU A 240 -10.80 15.18 25.70
CA LEU A 240 -12.20 14.74 25.70
C LEU A 240 -12.34 13.26 25.33
N LEU A 241 -11.26 12.63 24.88
CA LEU A 241 -11.26 11.24 24.50
C LEU A 241 -11.35 10.36 25.75
N PRO A 242 -12.26 9.36 25.80
CA PRO A 242 -12.35 8.45 26.94
C PRO A 242 -11.02 7.73 27.19
N ASP A 243 -10.72 7.43 28.46
CA ASP A 243 -9.43 6.84 28.87
C ASP A 243 -9.08 5.56 28.11
N GLU A 244 -10.09 4.76 27.75
CA GLU A 244 -9.96 3.54 26.94
C GLU A 244 -9.27 3.77 25.59
N TYR A 245 -9.34 4.98 25.02
CA TYR A 245 -8.80 5.32 23.71
C TYR A 245 -7.62 6.31 23.77
N LYS A 246 -7.14 6.67 24.98
CA LYS A 246 -6.07 7.66 25.16
C LYS A 246 -4.69 7.21 24.66
N ILE A 247 -4.50 5.92 24.41
CA ILE A 247 -3.50 5.42 23.47
C ILE A 247 -4.29 5.24 22.17
N PRO A 248 -4.15 6.12 21.15
CA PRO A 248 -5.05 6.10 20.00
C PRO A 248 -4.94 4.77 19.26
N ASP A 249 -5.82 3.83 19.59
CA ASP A 249 -6.06 2.67 18.74
C ASP A 249 -6.89 3.16 17.55
N MET A 250 -6.18 3.74 16.58
CA MET A 250 -6.76 4.19 15.33
C MET A 250 -7.49 3.04 14.61
N VAL A 251 -7.11 1.79 14.86
CA VAL A 251 -7.79 0.61 14.30
C VAL A 251 -9.18 0.47 14.91
N MET A 252 -9.30 0.56 16.25
CA MET A 252 -10.59 0.51 16.93
C MET A 252 -11.49 1.70 16.55
N LEU A 253 -10.93 2.92 16.48
CA LEU A 253 -11.69 4.10 16.05
C LEU A 253 -12.17 3.98 14.59
N ASN A 254 -11.32 3.52 13.67
CA ASN A 254 -11.73 3.27 12.28
C ASN A 254 -12.79 2.17 12.18
N SER A 255 -12.73 1.13 13.03
CA SER A 255 -13.76 0.09 13.07
C SER A 255 -15.13 0.64 13.51
N ILE A 256 -15.14 1.56 14.49
CA ILE A 256 -16.34 2.24 14.96
C ILE A 256 -16.87 3.18 13.86
N ALA A 257 -15.99 3.92 13.19
CA ALA A 257 -16.36 4.81 12.07
C ALA A 257 -17.04 4.03 10.94
N LYS A 258 -16.49 2.86 10.59
CA LYS A 258 -17.06 1.98 9.56
C LYS A 258 -18.42 1.38 9.96
N LYS A 259 -18.61 1.06 11.25
CA LYS A 259 -19.83 0.39 11.74
C LYS A 259 -20.97 1.33 12.08
N TYR A 260 -20.66 2.49 12.67
CA TYR A 260 -21.64 3.41 13.22
C TYR A 260 -21.71 4.74 12.45
N HIS A 261 -20.81 4.99 11.50
CA HIS A 261 -20.79 6.22 10.70
C HIS A 261 -20.85 7.47 11.60
N ASP A 262 -21.80 8.37 11.38
CA ASP A 262 -22.06 9.57 12.17
C ASP A 262 -23.05 9.36 13.33
N ALA A 263 -23.59 8.15 13.50
CA ALA A 263 -24.62 7.86 14.51
C ALA A 263 -24.08 7.86 15.95
N LYS A 264 -22.82 7.47 16.15
CA LYS A 264 -22.18 7.44 17.48
C LYS A 264 -21.25 8.63 17.68
N LYS A 265 -21.70 9.62 18.46
CA LYS A 265 -20.87 10.77 18.85
C LYS A 265 -19.88 10.35 19.93
N ILE A 266 -18.58 10.41 19.63
CA ILE A 266 -17.49 10.24 20.59
C ILE A 266 -16.91 11.63 20.87
N ALA A 267 -16.81 12.01 22.14
CA ALA A 267 -16.22 13.28 22.51
C ALA A 267 -14.74 13.35 22.06
N GLY A 268 -14.35 14.46 21.45
CA GLY A 268 -12.99 14.67 20.93
C GLY A 268 -12.71 14.08 19.54
N VAL A 269 -13.69 13.41 18.90
CA VAL A 269 -13.50 12.74 17.60
C VAL A 269 -14.49 13.25 16.56
N ARG A 270 -13.99 13.56 15.36
CA ARG A 270 -14.79 13.89 14.19
C ARG A 270 -14.73 12.74 13.18
N PHE A 271 -15.90 12.14 12.93
CA PHE A 271 -16.10 11.23 11.81
C PHE A 271 -16.43 12.05 10.56
N TYR A 272 -15.76 11.78 9.45
CA TYR A 272 -16.10 12.35 8.16
C TYR A 272 -16.01 11.30 7.06
N ASN A 273 -16.89 11.41 6.07
CA ASN A 273 -16.87 10.55 4.90
C ASN A 273 -16.07 11.24 3.79
N GLU A 274 -15.03 10.58 3.31
CA GLU A 274 -14.29 10.97 2.11
C GLU A 274 -14.59 9.96 1.01
N PRO A 275 -15.69 10.13 0.25
CA PRO A 275 -16.08 9.15 -0.75
C PRO A 275 -14.98 9.02 -1.81
N TYR A 276 -14.65 7.78 -2.15
CA TYR A 276 -13.67 7.46 -3.19
C TYR A 276 -14.32 6.62 -4.28
N LEU A 277 -13.75 6.70 -5.47
CA LEU A 277 -14.23 5.92 -6.60
C LEU A 277 -13.62 4.52 -6.56
N ALA A 278 -14.46 3.51 -6.34
CA ALA A 278 -14.06 2.12 -6.43
C ALA A 278 -14.42 1.56 -7.81
N THR A 279 -13.46 0.85 -8.41
CA THR A 279 -13.63 0.10 -9.66
C THR A 279 -13.55 -1.39 -9.36
N ARG A 280 -14.43 -2.19 -9.98
CA ARG A 280 -14.38 -3.64 -9.95
C ARG A 280 -14.38 -4.17 -11.38
N SER A 281 -13.33 -4.87 -11.77
CA SER A 281 -13.28 -5.59 -13.04
C SER A 281 -14.23 -6.78 -13.01
N LYS A 282 -14.78 -7.12 -14.18
CA LYS A 282 -15.47 -8.38 -14.38
C LYS A 282 -14.39 -9.43 -14.69
N GLN A 283 -14.13 -10.34 -13.75
CA GLN A 283 -13.29 -11.52 -13.99
C GLN A 283 -14.03 -12.51 -14.91
#